data_AF-A0A447TDQ9-F1
#
_entry.id   AF-A0A447TDQ9-F1
#
_cell.length_a   1.000
_cell.length_b   1.000
_cell.length_c   1.000
_cell.angle_alpha   90.00
_cell.angle_beta   90.00
_cell.angle_gamma   90.00
#
_symmetry.space_group_name_H-M   'P 1'
#
loop_
_entity.id
_entity.type
_entity.pdbx_description
1 polymer ?
#
loop_
_entity_poly.entity_id
_entity_poly.type
_entity_poly.pdbx_seq_one_letter_code
_entity_poly.pdbx_strand_id
1 'polypeptide(L)'
;MTRYSKRVGDGVTAHYNSAEELQRANDREFESKVRGFGLLVGLVGGGWLTWSAIMSHGGAEWPKFLRLLATLVGAAVSGGALYFLSMYIVLAMFVAVVGWLIWGGMKWLWSAV
;
A
#
# COMPACT_ATOMS: atom_id res chain seq x y z
N MET A 1 29.95 -6.87 -23.62
CA MET A 1 28.50 -6.82 -23.29
C MET A 1 28.35 -6.68 -21.80
N THR A 2 27.77 -5.59 -21.31
CA THR A 2 27.40 -5.40 -19.90
C THR A 2 26.17 -6.26 -19.62
N ARG A 3 26.30 -7.26 -18.74
CA ARG A 3 25.19 -8.14 -18.34
C ARG A 3 24.60 -7.61 -17.05
N TYR A 4 23.32 -7.30 -17.05
CA TYR A 4 22.62 -6.84 -15.85
C TYR A 4 22.09 -8.05 -15.10
N SER A 5 22.28 -8.10 -13.79
CA SER A 5 21.86 -9.25 -12.99
C SER A 5 21.29 -8.82 -11.66
N LYS A 6 20.20 -9.46 -11.24
CA LYS A 6 19.57 -9.25 -9.93
C LYS A 6 19.51 -10.58 -9.21
N ARG A 7 19.87 -10.58 -7.94
CA ARG A 7 19.60 -11.71 -7.07
C ARG A 7 18.11 -11.72 -6.75
N VAL A 8 17.41 -12.70 -7.30
CA VAL A 8 16.06 -13.07 -6.90
C VAL A 8 16.24 -14.00 -5.68
N GLY A 9 15.28 -14.05 -4.77
CA GLY A 9 15.41 -14.84 -3.53
C GLY A 9 15.88 -16.28 -3.76
N ASP A 10 16.36 -16.93 -2.69
CA ASP A 10 16.76 -18.35 -2.71
C ASP A 10 18.01 -18.68 -3.54
N GLY A 11 18.90 -17.70 -3.73
CA GLY A 11 20.18 -17.90 -4.41
C GLY A 11 20.10 -17.88 -5.94
N VAL A 12 18.92 -17.61 -6.51
CA VAL A 12 18.72 -17.53 -7.96
C VAL A 12 19.09 -16.15 -8.48
N THR A 13 19.93 -16.08 -9.50
CA THR A 13 20.27 -14.80 -10.15
C THR A 13 19.52 -14.68 -11.47
N ALA A 14 18.63 -13.69 -11.60
CA ALA A 14 18.01 -13.36 -12.87
C ALA A 14 18.98 -12.49 -13.69
N HIS A 15 19.15 -12.83 -14.96
CA HIS A 15 19.96 -12.06 -15.91
C HIS A 15 19.06 -11.30 -16.86
N TYR A 16 19.42 -10.04 -17.12
CA TYR A 16 18.72 -9.13 -18.00
C TYR A 16 19.66 -8.64 -19.10
N ASN A 17 19.09 -8.43 -20.28
CA ASN A 17 19.87 -8.06 -21.47
C ASN A 17 20.06 -6.54 -21.56
N SER A 18 19.28 -5.76 -20.81
CA SER A 18 19.37 -4.30 -20.76
C SER A 18 19.15 -3.73 -19.35
N ALA A 19 19.60 -2.49 -19.15
CA ALA A 19 19.35 -1.74 -17.91
C ALA A 19 17.84 -1.48 -17.71
N GLU A 20 17.13 -1.25 -18.81
CA GLU A 20 15.69 -0.95 -18.81
C GLU A 20 14.86 -2.15 -18.34
N GLU A 21 15.24 -3.37 -18.75
CA GLU A 21 14.60 -4.60 -18.27
C GLU A 21 14.81 -4.81 -16.76
N LEU A 22 16.02 -4.54 -16.26
CA LEU A 22 16.32 -4.59 -14.84
C LEU A 22 15.48 -3.58 -14.05
N GLN A 23 15.33 -2.36 -14.56
CA GLN A 23 14.55 -1.31 -13.93
C GLN A 23 13.06 -1.67 -13.87
N ARG A 24 12.47 -2.11 -14.99
CA ARG A 24 11.08 -2.59 -15.03
C ARG A 24 10.81 -3.74 -14.08
N ALA A 25 11.76 -4.67 -13.92
CA ALA A 25 11.64 -5.76 -12.96
C ALA A 25 11.65 -5.26 -11.52
N ASN A 26 12.45 -4.23 -11.22
CA ASN A 26 12.48 -3.61 -9.89
C ASN A 26 11.20 -2.84 -9.59
N ASP A 27 10.68 -2.09 -10.55
CA ASP A 27 9.44 -1.33 -10.42
C ASP A 27 8.25 -2.25 -10.14
N ARG A 28 8.16 -3.39 -10.85
CA ARG A 28 7.13 -4.41 -10.60
C ARG A 28 7.23 -5.05 -9.23
N GLU A 29 8.44 -5.31 -8.74
CA GLU A 29 8.64 -5.88 -7.40
C GLU A 29 8.22 -4.87 -6.32
N PHE A 30 8.60 -3.61 -6.47
CA PHE A 30 8.19 -2.55 -5.56
C PHE A 30 6.66 -2.36 -5.56
N GLU A 31 6.07 -2.26 -6.75
CA GLU A 31 4.61 -2.15 -6.92
C GLU A 31 3.89 -3.34 -6.29
N SER A 32 4.38 -4.56 -6.51
CA SER A 32 3.82 -5.77 -5.90
C SER A 32 3.88 -5.73 -4.37
N LYS A 33 5.01 -5.30 -3.79
CA LYS A 33 5.16 -5.15 -2.33
C LYS A 33 4.21 -4.10 -1.77
N VAL A 34 4.11 -2.94 -2.41
CA VAL A 34 3.23 -1.84 -2.00
C VAL A 34 1.76 -2.28 -2.05
N ARG A 35 1.36 -2.92 -3.15
CA ARG A 35 0.00 -3.45 -3.30
C ARG A 35 -0.31 -4.56 -2.32
N GLY A 36 0.64 -5.48 -2.11
CA GLY A 36 0.51 -6.55 -1.13
C GLY A 36 0.38 -6.02 0.30
N PHE A 37 1.13 -4.98 0.65
CA PHE A 37 1.00 -4.29 1.93
C PHE A 37 -0.37 -3.61 2.06
N GLY A 38 -0.81 -2.89 1.02
CA GLY A 38 -2.15 -2.30 0.97
C GLY A 38 -3.26 -3.31 1.18
N LEU A 39 -3.18 -4.48 0.53
CA LEU A 39 -4.12 -5.58 0.73
C LEU A 39 -4.16 -6.05 2.18
N LEU A 40 -2.99 -6.28 2.80
CA LEU A 40 -2.90 -6.75 4.18
C LEU A 40 -3.50 -5.73 5.15
N VAL A 41 -3.12 -4.46 5.00
CA VAL A 41 -3.66 -3.36 5.80
C VAL A 41 -5.16 -3.24 5.63
N GLY A 42 -5.68 -3.37 4.40
CA GLY A 42 -7.11 -3.33 4.15
C GLY A 42 -7.87 -4.50 4.74
N LEU A 43 -7.36 -5.72 4.61
CA LEU A 43 -7.98 -6.90 5.23
C LEU A 43 -8.09 -6.76 6.75
N VAL A 44 -6.98 -6.41 7.40
CA VAL A 44 -6.93 -6.28 8.87
C VAL A 44 -7.73 -5.06 9.33
N GLY A 45 -7.43 -3.90 8.75
CA GLY A 45 -8.04 -2.63 9.13
C GLY A 45 -9.54 -2.58 8.83
N GLY A 46 -9.95 -3.02 7.64
CA GLY A 46 -11.36 -3.01 7.26
C GLY A 46 -12.18 -4.11 7.94
N GLY A 47 -11.60 -5.29 8.22
CA GLY A 47 -12.22 -6.28 9.09
C GLY A 47 -12.47 -5.74 10.49
N TRP A 48 -11.44 -5.12 11.08
CA TRP A 48 -11.55 -4.46 12.39
C TRP A 48 -12.60 -3.34 12.41
N LEU A 49 -12.60 -2.46 11.42
CA LEU A 49 -13.56 -1.36 11.30
C LEU A 49 -14.98 -1.88 11.12
N THR A 50 -15.17 -2.90 10.28
CA THR A 50 -16.49 -3.50 10.05
C THR A 50 -17.02 -4.15 11.32
N TRP A 51 -16.18 -4.91 12.03
CA TRP A 51 -16.56 -5.48 13.32
C TRP A 51 -16.93 -4.40 14.34
N SER A 52 -16.12 -3.35 14.45
CA SER A 52 -16.36 -2.23 15.36
C SER A 52 -17.68 -1.53 15.04
N ALA A 53 -17.96 -1.28 13.76
CA ALA A 53 -19.19 -0.66 13.29
C ALA A 53 -20.42 -1.54 13.59
N ILE A 54 -20.33 -2.86 13.35
CA ILE A 54 -21.41 -3.80 13.70
C ILE A 54 -21.71 -3.71 15.20
N MET A 55 -20.68 -3.69 16.05
CA MET A 55 -20.89 -3.63 17.49
C MET A 55 -21.42 -2.29 17.98
N SER A 56 -21.01 -1.17 17.38
CA SER A 56 -21.50 0.16 17.75
C SER A 56 -22.95 0.42 17.32
N HIS A 57 -23.44 -0.29 16.30
CA HIS A 57 -24.79 -0.11 15.77
C HIS A 57 -25.78 -1.23 16.19
N GLY A 58 -25.55 -1.86 17.34
CA GLY A 58 -26.48 -2.86 17.90
C GLY A 58 -26.42 -4.25 17.23
N GLY A 59 -25.43 -4.50 16.37
CA GLY A 59 -25.20 -5.80 15.73
C GLY A 59 -24.76 -6.91 16.71
N ALA A 60 -24.58 -6.60 17.99
CA ALA A 60 -24.32 -7.58 19.04
C ALA A 60 -25.45 -8.62 19.18
N GLU A 61 -26.68 -8.25 18.83
CA GLU A 61 -27.86 -9.14 18.86
C GLU A 61 -27.98 -10.01 17.61
N TRP A 62 -27.24 -9.69 16.53
CA TRP A 62 -27.33 -10.45 15.28
C TRP A 62 -26.86 -11.90 15.45
N PRO A 63 -27.33 -12.85 14.64
CA PRO A 63 -26.73 -14.17 14.56
C PRO A 63 -25.22 -14.11 14.36
N LYS A 64 -24.45 -14.91 15.13
CA LYS A 64 -22.97 -14.90 15.10
C LYS A 64 -22.42 -15.07 13.68
N PHE A 65 -23.06 -15.92 12.89
CA PHE A 65 -22.69 -16.17 11.49
C PHE A 65 -22.84 -14.93 10.60
N LEU A 66 -23.91 -14.15 10.77
CA LEU A 66 -24.11 -12.91 10.00
C LEU A 66 -23.04 -11.86 10.32
N ARG A 67 -22.67 -11.74 11.60
CA ARG A 67 -21.57 -10.85 12.01
C ARG A 67 -20.26 -11.26 11.36
N LEU A 68 -19.94 -12.56 11.40
CA LEU A 68 -18.74 -13.10 10.78
C LEU A 68 -18.72 -12.82 9.27
N LEU A 69 -19.79 -13.14 8.55
CA LEU A 69 -19.88 -12.90 7.11
C LEU A 69 -19.72 -11.41 6.77
N ALA A 70 -20.44 -10.53 7.47
CA ALA A 70 -20.34 -9.10 7.24
C ALA A 70 -18.91 -8.60 7.46
N THR A 71 -18.24 -9.04 8.53
CA THR A 71 -16.84 -8.71 8.79
C THR A 71 -15.90 -9.24 7.71
N LEU A 72 -16.09 -10.48 7.24
CA LEU A 72 -15.27 -11.06 6.17
C LEU A 72 -15.46 -10.31 4.84
N VAL A 73 -16.69 -9.96 4.49
CA VAL A 73 -16.99 -9.15 3.31
C VAL A 73 -16.36 -7.76 3.44
N GLY A 74 -16.51 -7.12 4.60
CA GLY A 74 -15.89 -5.83 4.87
C GLY A 74 -14.38 -5.86 4.74
N ALA A 75 -13.72 -6.88 5.31
CA ALA A 75 -12.28 -7.12 5.16
C ALA A 75 -11.87 -7.33 3.69
N ALA A 76 -12.58 -8.18 2.96
CA ALA A 76 -12.25 -8.48 1.56
C ALA A 76 -12.38 -7.24 0.66
N VAL A 77 -13.46 -6.48 0.82
CA VAL A 77 -13.72 -5.25 0.03
C VAL A 77 -12.65 -4.20 0.29
N SER A 78 -12.35 -3.94 1.56
CA SER A 78 -11.32 -2.97 1.96
C SER A 78 -9.91 -3.41 1.56
N GLY A 79 -9.59 -4.69 1.70
CA GLY A 79 -8.35 -5.29 1.19
C GLY A 79 -8.19 -5.09 -0.32
N GLY A 80 -9.23 -5.42 -1.09
CA GLY A 80 -9.24 -5.20 -2.54
C GLY A 80 -9.10 -3.72 -2.91
N ALA A 81 -9.84 -2.84 -2.24
CA ALA A 81 -9.77 -1.40 -2.48
C ALA A 81 -8.35 -0.86 -2.23
N LEU A 82 -7.73 -1.20 -1.09
CA LEU A 82 -6.38 -0.73 -0.77
C LEU A 82 -5.30 -1.39 -1.62
N TYR A 83 -5.49 -2.62 -2.11
CA TYR A 83 -4.60 -3.21 -3.10
C TYR A 83 -4.48 -2.30 -4.33
N PHE A 84 -5.61 -1.87 -4.92
CA PHE A 84 -5.61 -0.99 -6.09
C PHE A 84 -5.17 0.45 -5.76
N LEU A 85 -5.57 0.97 -4.60
CA LEU A 85 -5.33 2.36 -4.24
C LEU A 85 -3.94 2.63 -3.65
N SER A 86 -3.25 1.60 -3.16
CA SER A 86 -1.95 1.70 -2.49
C SER A 86 -0.90 2.54 -3.23
N MET A 87 -0.75 2.36 -4.54
CA MET A 87 0.20 3.13 -5.35
C MET A 87 -0.16 4.62 -5.40
N TYR A 88 -1.45 4.95 -5.50
CA TYR A 88 -1.92 6.34 -5.45
C TYR A 88 -1.74 6.95 -4.07
N ILE A 89 -1.93 6.18 -3.00
CA ILE A 89 -1.69 6.63 -1.62
C ILE A 89 -0.20 6.97 -1.45
N VAL A 90 0.71 6.08 -1.87
CA VAL A 90 2.15 6.33 -1.80
C VAL A 90 2.54 7.57 -2.61
N LEU A 91 2.00 7.71 -3.82
CA LEU A 91 2.22 8.89 -4.66
C LEU A 91 1.73 10.17 -3.96
N ALA A 92 0.52 10.16 -3.41
CA ALA A 92 -0.05 11.31 -2.70
C ALA A 92 0.77 11.68 -1.46
N MET A 93 1.24 10.68 -0.70
CA MET A 93 2.14 10.89 0.44
C MET A 93 3.45 11.54 0.00
N PHE A 94 4.05 11.06 -1.09
CA PHE A 94 5.28 11.63 -1.62
C PHE A 94 5.09 13.10 -2.03
N VAL A 95 4.03 13.40 -2.77
CA VAL A 95 3.69 14.78 -3.18
C VAL A 95 3.45 15.67 -1.97
N ALA A 96 2.75 15.17 -0.94
CA ALA A 96 2.51 15.93 0.28
C ALA A 96 3.81 16.26 1.04
N VAL A 97 4.74 15.30 1.15
CA VAL A 97 6.04 15.50 1.79
C VAL A 97 6.87 16.51 1.01
N VAL A 98 6.94 16.38 -0.32
CA VAL A 98 7.67 17.34 -1.18
C VAL A 98 7.06 18.74 -1.04
N GLY A 99 5.73 18.86 -1.10
CA GLY A 99 5.04 20.13 -0.91
C GLY A 99 5.32 20.76 0.45
N TRP A 100 5.34 19.95 1.52
CA TRP A 100 5.69 20.41 2.85
C TRP A 100 7.14 20.92 2.95
N LEU A 101 8.09 20.22 2.34
CA LEU A 101 9.49 20.64 2.29
C LEU A 101 9.67 21.96 1.52
N ILE A 102 9.00 22.11 0.37
CA ILE A 102 9.04 23.36 -0.42
C ILE A 102 8.45 24.52 0.40
N TRP A 103 7.29 24.30 1.01
CA TRP A 103 6.64 25.31 1.86
C TRP A 103 7.51 25.71 3.06
N GLY A 104 8.08 24.71 3.75
CA GLY A 104 8.99 24.93 4.87
C GLY A 104 10.25 25.69 4.46
N GLY A 105 10.84 25.31 3.32
CA GLY A 105 12.01 25.99 2.74
C GLY A 105 11.71 27.44 2.32
N MET A 106 10.56 27.69 1.68
CA MET A 106 10.11 29.04 1.35
C MET A 106 9.92 29.91 2.60
N LYS A 107 9.31 29.34 3.65
CA LYS A 107 9.15 30.06 4.93
C LYS A 107 10.49 30.40 5.57
N TRP A 108 11.45 29.48 5.51
CA TRP A 108 12.80 29.71 6.01
C TRP A 108 13.53 30.80 5.22
N LEU A 109 13.47 30.76 3.87
CA LEU A 109 14.02 31.79 3.01
C LEU A 109 13.43 33.18 3.30
N TRP A 110 12.10 33.29 3.45
CA TRP A 110 11.44 34.55 3.80
C TRP A 110 11.77 35.06 5.20
N SER A 111 12.17 34.19 6.13
CA SER A 111 12.67 34.63 7.43
C SER A 111 14.15 35.00 7.45
N ALA A 112 14.90 34.61 6.42
CA ALA A 112 16.33 34.89 6.30
C ALA A 112 16.64 36.13 5.46
N VAL A 113 15.65 36.63 4.69
CA VAL A 113 15.66 37.93 3.99
C VAL A 113 15.01 38.98 4.88
#